data_AF-A0A9J5ZGI8-F1
#
_entry.id   AF-A0A9J5ZGI8-F1
#
_cell.length_a   1.000
_cell.length_b   1.000
_cell.length_c   1.000
_cell.angle_alpha   90.00
_cell.angle_beta   90.00
_cell.angle_gamma   90.00
#
_symmetry.space_group_name_H-M   'P 1'
#
loop_
_entity.id
_entity.type
_entity.pdbx_description
1 polymer ?
#
loop_
_entity_poly.entity_id
_entity_poly.type
_entity_poly.pdbx_seq_one_letter_code
_entity_poly.pdbx_strand_id
1 'polypeptide(L)'
;MLHKRPDYILRDISFAVGELPFKYTGVSLSSKKITIHQYMPLFLSYDDRVQLIKSILLEMQAYRRQIFLMPKKVIELATIICWTFIWTNNTETSRRIMVAWDTLSKPKSAGGLNMIDFQVWNKETINKLLWGCILQKLFEFNDHMIST
;
A
#
# COMPACT_ATOMS: atom_id res chain seq x y z
N MET A 1 -51.50 -16.17 0.32
CA MET A 1 -51.61 -15.71 -1.09
C MET A 1 -50.25 -15.85 -1.76
N LEU A 2 -50.17 -16.84 -2.67
CA LEU A 2 -49.25 -16.99 -3.81
C LEU A 2 -47.75 -16.62 -3.61
N HIS A 3 -47.00 -17.57 -3.04
CA HIS A 3 -45.57 -17.72 -3.34
C HIS A 3 -45.44 -18.21 -4.79
N LYS A 4 -45.47 -17.28 -5.76
CA LYS A 4 -45.23 -17.58 -7.17
C LYS A 4 -43.80 -18.11 -7.31
N ARG A 5 -43.65 -19.39 -7.63
CA ARG A 5 -42.36 -19.98 -7.98
C ARG A 5 -41.76 -19.24 -9.19
N PRO A 6 -40.43 -18.98 -9.23
CA PRO A 6 -39.75 -18.23 -10.29
C PRO A 6 -39.55 -19.02 -11.60
N ASP A 7 -40.28 -20.12 -11.78
CA ASP A 7 -40.07 -21.13 -12.84
C ASP A 7 -40.19 -20.58 -14.27
N TYR A 8 -40.93 -19.48 -14.45
CA TYR A 8 -41.10 -18.84 -15.76
C TYR A 8 -39.90 -17.99 -16.19
N ILE A 9 -39.19 -17.39 -15.22
CA ILE A 9 -38.01 -16.56 -15.50
C ILE A 9 -36.85 -17.46 -15.97
N LEU A 10 -36.77 -18.69 -15.49
CA LEU A 10 -35.70 -19.63 -15.82
C LEU A 10 -35.79 -20.22 -17.24
N ARG A 11 -36.93 -20.06 -17.92
CA ARG A 11 -37.14 -20.59 -19.28
C ARG A 11 -36.63 -19.65 -20.37
N ASP A 12 -36.67 -18.34 -20.11
CA ASP A 12 -36.25 -17.32 -21.08
C ASP A 12 -34.76 -17.00 -21.01
N ILE A 13 -34.08 -17.44 -19.95
CA ILE A 13 -32.68 -17.13 -19.70
C ILE A 13 -31.93 -18.43 -19.43
N SER A 14 -31.00 -18.79 -20.33
CA SER A 14 -30.19 -20.01 -20.29
C SER A 14 -29.14 -20.03 -19.17
N PHE A 15 -29.46 -19.54 -17.98
CA PHE A 15 -28.56 -19.51 -16.83
C PHE A 15 -28.90 -20.63 -15.84
N ALA A 16 -27.86 -21.26 -15.30
CA ALA A 16 -28.00 -22.24 -14.24
C ALA A 16 -28.45 -21.57 -12.93
N VAL A 17 -29.42 -22.17 -12.24
CA VAL A 17 -29.84 -21.72 -10.90
C VAL A 17 -28.73 -22.08 -9.90
N GLY A 18 -28.08 -21.06 -9.34
CA GLY A 18 -27.11 -21.22 -8.26
C GLY A 18 -27.79 -21.28 -6.89
N GLU A 19 -27.26 -22.10 -5.98
CA GLU A 19 -27.69 -22.13 -4.58
C GLU A 19 -26.89 -21.13 -3.72
N LEU A 20 -27.59 -20.47 -2.80
CA LEU A 20 -26.97 -19.58 -1.81
C LEU A 20 -26.50 -20.39 -0.59
N PRO A 21 -25.39 -20.02 0.07
CA PRO A 21 -24.51 -18.89 -0.24
C PRO A 21 -23.39 -19.24 -1.22
N PHE A 22 -23.11 -18.37 -2.18
CA PHE A 22 -21.96 -18.48 -3.09
C PHE A 22 -21.03 -17.28 -2.96
N LYS A 23 -19.76 -17.44 -3.34
CA LYS A 23 -18.78 -16.34 -3.30
C LYS A 23 -18.79 -15.57 -4.62
N TYR A 24 -19.05 -14.28 -4.55
CA TYR A 24 -18.87 -13.34 -5.65
C TYR A 24 -17.83 -12.31 -5.23
N THR A 25 -16.79 -12.13 -6.06
CA THR A 25 -15.67 -11.20 -5.79
C THR A 25 -15.04 -11.34 -4.39
N GLY A 26 -15.07 -12.55 -3.83
CA GLY A 26 -14.50 -12.87 -2.50
C GLY A 26 -15.48 -12.72 -1.33
N VAL A 27 -16.70 -12.23 -1.55
CA VAL A 27 -17.73 -12.09 -0.51
C VAL A 27 -18.81 -13.16 -0.68
N SER A 28 -19.16 -13.81 0.43
CA SER A 28 -20.27 -14.74 0.47
C SER A 28 -21.59 -13.98 0.33
N LEU A 29 -22.19 -14.03 -0.85
CA LEU A 29 -23.56 -13.60 -1.06
C LEU A 29 -24.47 -14.59 -0.33
N SER A 30 -25.11 -14.11 0.73
CA SER A 30 -26.07 -14.86 1.53
C SER A 30 -27.33 -14.00 1.68
N SER A 31 -28.48 -14.65 1.89
CA SER A 31 -29.72 -13.93 2.23
C SER A 31 -29.64 -13.21 3.59
N LYS A 32 -28.57 -13.41 4.36
CA LYS A 32 -28.31 -12.76 5.65
C LYS A 32 -27.68 -11.39 5.46
N LYS A 33 -28.06 -10.43 6.32
CA LYS A 33 -27.49 -9.08 6.33
C LYS A 33 -25.97 -9.13 6.51
N ILE A 34 -25.24 -8.57 5.57
CA ILE A 34 -23.78 -8.49 5.60
C ILE A 34 -23.36 -7.58 6.76
N THR A 35 -22.38 -8.00 7.54
CA THR A 35 -21.85 -7.23 8.69
C THR A 35 -20.85 -6.18 8.22
N ILE A 36 -20.71 -5.05 8.92
CA ILE A 36 -19.79 -3.95 8.55
C ILE A 36 -18.35 -4.45 8.29
N HIS A 37 -17.86 -5.38 9.10
CA HIS A 37 -16.54 -6.00 8.90
C HIS A 37 -16.40 -6.78 7.58
N GLN A 38 -17.50 -7.28 7.02
CA GLN A 38 -17.52 -7.94 5.72
C GLN A 38 -17.62 -6.93 4.55
N TYR A 39 -18.08 -5.70 4.81
CA TYR A 39 -18.08 -4.61 3.82
C TYR A 39 -16.72 -3.94 3.67
N MET A 40 -15.94 -3.84 4.75
CA MET A 40 -14.64 -3.15 4.76
C MET A 40 -13.67 -3.59 3.63
N PRO A 41 -13.49 -4.89 3.32
CA PRO A 41 -12.66 -5.33 2.19
C PRO A 41 -13.23 -5.06 0.80
N LEU A 42 -14.50 -4.67 0.67
CA LEU A 42 -15.12 -4.35 -0.62
C LEU A 42 -14.83 -2.91 -1.07
N PHE A 43 -14.43 -2.01 -0.17
CA PHE A 43 -14.34 -0.58 -0.49
C PHE A 43 -13.08 -0.17 -1.25
N LEU A 44 -12.03 -0.98 -1.23
CA LEU A 44 -10.77 -0.62 -1.88
C LEU A 44 -10.39 -1.70 -2.89
N SER A 45 -10.45 -1.34 -4.17
CA SER A 45 -9.89 -2.18 -5.23
C SER A 45 -8.38 -2.36 -5.03
N TYR A 46 -7.76 -3.29 -5.75
CA TYR A 46 -6.30 -3.44 -5.70
C TYR A 46 -5.58 -2.14 -6.06
N ASP A 47 -6.05 -1.45 -7.11
CA ASP A 47 -5.45 -0.19 -7.56
C ASP A 47 -5.63 0.92 -6.53
N ASP A 48 -6.79 1.00 -5.87
CA ASP A 48 -7.04 1.98 -4.82
C ASP A 48 -6.12 1.75 -3.61
N ARG A 49 -5.87 0.49 -3.24
CA ARG A 49 -4.93 0.14 -2.16
C ARG A 49 -3.49 0.54 -2.51
N VAL A 50 -3.07 0.30 -3.75
CA VAL A 50 -1.75 0.73 -4.23
C VAL A 50 -1.65 2.24 -4.22
N GLN A 51 -2.69 2.96 -4.64
CA GLN A 51 -2.71 4.42 -4.65
C GLN A 51 -2.68 5.01 -3.24
N LEU A 52 -3.45 4.44 -2.30
CA LEU A 52 -3.45 4.82 -0.90
C LEU A 52 -2.07 4.63 -0.25
N ILE A 53 -1.42 3.51 -0.53
CA ILE A 53 -0.05 3.32 -0.02
C ILE A 53 0.88 4.35 -0.62
N LYS A 54 0.81 4.61 -1.94
CA LYS A 54 1.65 5.65 -2.56
C LYS A 54 1.48 7.01 -1.89
N SER A 55 0.28 7.42 -1.51
CA SER A 55 0.09 8.68 -0.78
C SER A 55 0.73 8.64 0.61
N ILE A 56 0.53 7.57 1.38
CA ILE A 56 1.17 7.39 2.69
C ILE A 56 2.71 7.45 2.56
N LEU A 57 3.26 6.77 1.56
CA LEU A 57 4.70 6.78 1.33
C LEU A 57 5.21 8.19 1.02
N LEU A 58 4.49 8.96 0.20
CA LEU A 58 4.84 10.36 -0.08
C LEU A 58 4.76 11.24 1.19
N GLU A 59 3.78 11.01 2.06
CA GLU A 59 3.68 11.71 3.34
C GLU A 59 4.81 11.36 4.28
N MET A 60 5.24 10.10 4.37
CA MET A 60 6.41 9.70 5.17
C MET A 60 7.68 10.39 4.68
N GLN A 61 7.83 10.58 3.36
CA GLN A 61 8.94 11.37 2.81
C GLN A 61 8.82 12.84 3.18
N ALA A 62 7.61 13.40 3.16
CA ALA A 62 7.35 14.77 3.57
C ALA A 62 7.62 14.98 5.07
N TYR A 63 7.30 14.00 5.92
CA TYR A 63 7.52 14.04 7.37
C TYR A 63 9.01 14.24 7.73
N ARG A 64 9.92 13.57 7.01
CA ARG A 64 11.37 13.74 7.20
C ARG A 64 11.86 15.17 6.96
N ARG A 65 11.17 15.96 6.12
CA ARG A 65 11.53 17.37 5.92
C ARG A 65 11.27 18.21 7.17
N GLN A 66 10.41 17.74 8.06
CA GLN A 66 9.99 18.47 9.25
C GLN A 66 10.67 17.92 10.51
N ILE A 67 10.83 16.60 10.65
CA ILE A 67 11.22 15.95 11.91
C ILE A 67 12.19 14.77 11.66
N PHE A 68 13.49 15.09 11.56
CA PHE A 68 14.64 14.18 11.66
C PHE A 68 14.73 12.92 10.76
N LEU A 69 15.88 12.25 10.80
CA LEU A 69 16.17 10.97 10.12
C LEU A 69 15.30 9.83 10.66
N MET A 70 14.64 9.08 9.77
CA MET A 70 13.78 7.97 10.18
C MET A 70 14.59 6.73 10.57
N PRO A 71 14.36 6.14 11.76
CA PRO A 71 15.05 4.91 12.17
C PRO A 71 14.75 3.75 11.22
N LYS A 72 15.76 2.91 10.95
CA LYS A 72 15.63 1.76 10.03
C LYS A 72 14.48 0.81 10.40
N LYS A 73 14.27 0.57 11.70
CA LYS A 73 13.18 -0.28 12.21
C LYS A 73 11.79 0.27 11.88
N VAL A 74 11.62 1.60 11.92
CA VAL A 74 10.33 2.25 11.60
C VAL A 74 10.02 2.08 10.13
N ILE A 75 11.02 2.26 9.26
CA ILE A 75 10.90 2.00 7.82
C ILE A 75 10.47 0.55 7.57
N GLU A 76 11.17 -0.40 8.18
CA GLU A 76 10.90 -1.83 7.98
C GLU A 76 9.48 -2.23 8.40
N LEU A 77 9.05 -1.77 9.58
CA LEU A 77 7.67 -1.99 10.06
C LEU A 77 6.64 -1.35 9.14
N ALA A 78 6.86 -0.10 8.70
CA ALA A 78 5.96 0.59 7.78
C ALA A 78 5.87 -0.15 6.43
N THR A 79 6.99 -0.62 5.89
CA THR A 79 7.04 -1.43 4.68
C THR A 79 6.22 -2.70 4.85
N ILE A 80 6.39 -3.45 5.95
CA ILE A 80 5.65 -4.68 6.23
C ILE A 80 4.14 -4.44 6.31
N ILE A 81 3.71 -3.39 7.03
CA ILE A 81 2.30 -3.04 7.19
C ILE A 81 1.68 -2.68 5.84
N CYS A 82 2.33 -1.79 5.08
CA CYS A 82 1.86 -1.40 3.74
C CYS A 82 1.73 -2.63 2.83
N TRP A 83 2.70 -3.54 2.90
CA TRP A 83 2.69 -4.71 2.04
C TRP A 83 1.59 -5.70 2.35
N THR A 84 1.38 -5.94 3.65
CA THR A 84 0.31 -6.79 4.15
C THR A 84 -1.05 -6.24 3.71
N PHE A 85 -1.19 -4.91 3.72
CA PHE A 85 -2.42 -4.23 3.30
C PHE A 85 -2.75 -4.44 1.82
N ILE A 86 -1.74 -4.37 0.92
CA ILE A 86 -1.93 -4.64 -0.53
C ILE A 86 -2.53 -6.02 -0.77
N TRP A 87 -2.03 -7.04 -0.08
CA TRP A 87 -2.35 -8.42 -0.41
C TRP A 87 -3.50 -9.01 0.41
N THR A 88 -3.56 -8.68 1.70
CA THR A 88 -4.48 -9.34 2.65
C THR A 88 -5.69 -8.45 3.00
N ASN A 89 -5.68 -7.17 2.59
CA ASN A 89 -6.65 -6.17 3.08
C ASN A 89 -6.74 -6.16 4.61
N ASN A 90 -5.64 -6.48 5.28
CA ASN A 90 -5.49 -6.49 6.72
C ASN A 90 -4.15 -5.82 7.04
N THR A 91 -4.07 -5.18 8.20
CA THR A 91 -2.87 -4.53 8.72
C THR A 91 -2.12 -5.41 9.72
N GLU A 92 -2.74 -6.49 10.21
CA GLU A 92 -2.08 -7.49 11.03
C GLU A 92 -1.02 -8.23 10.23
N THR A 93 0.18 -8.37 10.79
CA THR A 93 1.37 -9.02 10.21
C THR A 93 1.07 -10.47 9.78
N SER A 94 0.47 -10.62 8.60
CA SER A 94 0.17 -11.90 7.99
C SER A 94 1.41 -12.39 7.24
N ARG A 95 1.79 -13.66 7.47
CA ARG A 95 2.96 -14.34 6.86
C ARG A 95 2.88 -14.51 5.32
N ARG A 96 1.93 -13.86 4.64
CA ARG A 96 1.69 -13.99 3.20
C ARG A 96 2.20 -12.76 2.45
N ILE A 97 3.50 -12.52 2.50
CA ILE A 97 4.15 -11.56 1.60
C ILE A 97 4.51 -12.35 0.33
N MET A 98 3.71 -12.20 -0.73
CA MET A 98 3.81 -13.02 -1.95
C MET A 98 4.83 -12.53 -2.99
N VAL A 99 5.38 -11.32 -2.84
CA VAL A 99 6.26 -10.69 -3.84
C VAL A 99 7.39 -9.98 -3.12
N ALA A 100 8.58 -9.83 -3.72
CA ALA A 100 9.72 -9.07 -3.17
C ALA A 100 9.61 -7.56 -3.47
N TRP A 101 10.13 -6.70 -2.58
CA TRP A 101 9.92 -5.25 -2.63
C TRP A 101 10.58 -4.64 -3.89
N ASP A 102 11.75 -5.18 -4.23
CA ASP A 102 12.50 -4.89 -5.45
C ASP A 102 11.69 -5.15 -6.73
N THR A 103 10.67 -6.02 -6.68
CA THR A 103 9.80 -6.27 -7.83
C THR A 103 8.71 -5.20 -7.94
N LEU A 104 8.19 -4.71 -6.82
CA LEU A 104 7.16 -3.67 -6.80
C LEU A 104 7.72 -2.27 -7.05
N SER A 105 8.97 -2.02 -6.67
CA SER A 105 9.65 -0.74 -6.90
C SER A 105 10.00 -0.50 -8.37
N LYS A 106 10.03 -1.56 -9.19
CA LYS A 106 10.26 -1.46 -10.63
C LYS A 106 9.22 -0.56 -11.32
N PRO A 107 9.59 0.09 -12.43
CA PRO A 107 8.66 0.87 -13.22
C PRO A 107 7.54 -0.03 -13.78
N LYS A 108 6.37 0.58 -14.06
CA LYS A 108 5.23 -0.14 -14.65
C LYS A 108 5.59 -0.84 -15.96
N SER A 109 6.50 -0.28 -16.76
CA SER A 109 7.02 -0.88 -17.98
C SER A 109 7.75 -2.21 -17.78
N ALA A 110 8.31 -2.43 -16.57
CA ALA A 110 9.01 -3.65 -16.20
C ALA A 110 8.15 -4.59 -15.32
N GLY A 111 6.82 -4.39 -15.30
CA GLY A 111 5.88 -5.19 -14.51
C GLY A 111 5.83 -4.85 -13.02
N GLY A 112 6.43 -3.73 -12.61
CA GLY A 112 6.36 -3.25 -11.22
C GLY A 112 5.23 -2.24 -10.98
N LEU A 113 5.12 -1.75 -9.74
CA LEU A 113 4.09 -0.78 -9.33
C LEU A 113 4.61 0.66 -9.27
N ASN A 114 5.87 0.89 -9.60
CA ASN A 114 6.57 2.18 -9.45
C ASN A 114 6.45 2.71 -8.01
N MET A 115 6.69 1.84 -7.04
CA MET A 115 6.68 2.20 -5.62
C MET A 115 8.06 2.65 -5.17
N ILE A 116 8.09 3.60 -4.24
CA ILE A 116 9.34 4.15 -3.72
C ILE A 116 9.95 3.16 -2.74
N ASP A 117 11.21 2.81 -2.92
CA ASP A 117 11.95 2.04 -1.93
C ASP A 117 12.46 2.93 -0.78
N PHE A 118 11.93 2.68 0.42
CA PHE A 118 12.29 3.43 1.62
C PHE A 118 13.70 3.14 2.13
N GLN A 119 14.23 1.94 1.92
CA GLN A 119 15.58 1.62 2.34
C GLN A 119 16.58 2.40 1.49
N VAL A 120 16.38 2.36 0.17
CA VAL A 120 17.17 3.13 -0.79
C VAL A 120 17.01 4.62 -0.53
N TRP A 121 15.77 5.10 -0.42
CA TRP A 121 15.48 6.50 -0.14
C TRP A 121 16.14 6.96 1.17
N ASN A 122 16.03 6.20 2.27
CA ASN A 122 16.65 6.60 3.53
C ASN A 122 18.17 6.68 3.44
N LYS A 123 18.81 5.71 2.76
CA LYS A 123 20.26 5.73 2.49
C LYS A 123 20.67 6.97 1.71
N GLU A 124 20.00 7.24 0.59
CA GLU A 124 20.26 8.43 -0.22
C GLU A 124 20.07 9.71 0.59
N THR A 125 19.06 9.72 1.44
CA THR A 125 18.77 10.92 2.20
C THR A 125 19.75 11.12 3.35
N ILE A 126 20.31 10.07 3.95
CA ILE A 126 21.45 10.16 4.88
C ILE A 126 22.67 10.75 4.16
N ASN A 127 22.99 10.25 2.97
CA ASN A 127 24.11 10.73 2.17
C ASN A 127 23.97 12.22 1.83
N LYS A 128 22.79 12.66 1.41
CA LYS A 128 22.49 14.08 1.16
C LYS A 128 22.69 14.94 2.41
N LEU A 129 22.30 14.43 3.58
CA LEU A 129 22.45 15.13 4.85
C LEU A 129 23.93 15.26 5.23
N LEU A 130 24.69 14.17 5.11
CA LEU A 130 26.13 14.16 5.35
C LEU A 130 26.86 15.14 4.43
N TRP A 131 26.52 15.16 3.15
CA TRP A 131 27.06 16.10 2.18
C TRP A 131 26.78 17.57 2.56
N GLY A 132 25.55 17.87 3.00
CA GLY A 132 25.19 19.20 3.50
C GLY A 132 26.02 19.62 4.70
N CYS A 133 26.22 18.74 5.68
CA CYS A 133 27.08 19.02 6.84
C CYS A 133 28.54 19.27 6.46
N ILE A 134 29.08 18.53 5.49
CA ILE A 134 30.44 18.72 5.00
C ILE A 134 30.59 20.09 4.32
N LEU A 135 29.65 20.46 3.45
CA LEU A 135 29.68 21.74 2.75
C LEU A 135 29.57 22.92 3.72
N GLN A 136 28.72 22.82 4.76
CA GLN A 136 28.61 23.86 5.78
C GLN A 136 29.95 24.09 6.49
N LYS A 137 30.62 23.01 6.93
CA LYS A 137 31.93 23.12 7.59
C LYS A 137 33.01 23.69 6.67
N LEU A 138 32.99 23.34 5.38
CA LEU A 138 33.94 23.89 4.41
C LEU A 138 33.72 25.39 4.19
N PHE A 139 32.47 25.85 4.20
CA PHE A 139 32.13 27.26 4.09
C PHE A 139 32.62 28.05 5.33
N GLU A 140 32.33 27.54 6.54
CA GLU A 140 32.81 28.12 7.81
C GLU A 140 34.35 28.22 7.85
N PHE A 141 35.05 27.18 7.38
CA PHE A 141 36.52 27.19 7.32
C PHE A 141 37.07 28.23 6.33
N ASN A 142 36.41 28.39 5.18
CA ASN A 142 36.86 29.33 4.15
C ASN A 142 36.64 30.79 4.58
N ASP A 143 35.53 31.08 5.27
CA ASP A 143 35.28 32.40 5.85
C ASP A 143 36.33 32.79 6.90
N HIS A 144 36.78 31.83 7.73
CA HIS A 144 37.85 32.06 8.71
C HIS A 144 39.23 32.33 8.09
N MET A 145 39.53 31.78 6.90
CA MET A 145 40.79 32.07 6.20
C MET A 145 40.80 33.40 5.46
N ILE A 146 39.63 33.93 5.07
CA ILE A 146 39.52 35.22 4.36
C ILE A 146 39.50 36.39 5.37
N SER A 147 39.15 36.15 6.63
CA SER A 147 39.12 37.17 7.70
C SER A 147 40.45 37.37 8.44
N THR A 148 41.53 36.69 8.04
CA THR A 148 42.87 36.76 8.67
C THR A 148 43.89 37.27 7.66
#